data_AF-A0A957RKX0-F1
#
_entry.id   AF-A0A957RKX0-F1
#
_cell.length_a   1.000
_cell.length_b   1.000
_cell.length_c   1.000
_cell.angle_alpha   90.00
_cell.angle_beta   90.00
_cell.angle_gamma   90.00
#
_symmetry.space_group_name_H-M   'P 1'
#
loop_
_entity.id
_entity.type
_entity.pdbx_description
1 polymer ?
#
loop_
_entity_poly.entity_id
_entity_poly.type
_entity_poly.pdbx_seq_one_letter_code
_entity_poly.pdbx_strand_id
1 'polypeptide(L)'
;ILNLIPIPGLDGFGIIAPWLPLSVHRMLAPVYSFGFMLLIFLFWYVDAFSSFFWTAVWILILQLNIFPGLVEFGFNMYRFWMP
;
A
#
# COMPACT_ATOMS: atom_id res chain seq x y z
N ILE A 1 6.60 0.94 0.72
CA ILE A 1 5.71 1.83 -0.09
C ILE A 1 4.22 1.72 0.27
N LEU A 2 3.71 0.57 0.74
CA LEU A 2 2.31 0.40 1.14
C LEU A 2 1.85 1.43 2.18
N ASN A 3 2.62 1.61 3.26
CA ASN A 3 2.31 2.59 4.30
C ASN A 3 2.39 4.04 3.83
N LEU A 4 2.94 4.34 2.65
CA LEU A 4 3.00 5.70 2.11
C LEU A 4 1.75 6.08 1.31
N ILE A 5 0.80 5.16 1.13
CA ILE A 5 -0.45 5.45 0.43
C ILE A 5 -1.28 6.42 1.28
N PRO A 6 -1.84 7.50 0.69
CA PRO A 6 -2.58 8.53 1.42
C PRO A 6 -4.02 8.08 1.77
N ILE A 7 -4.16 6.94 2.44
CA ILE A 7 -5.43 6.42 2.99
C ILE A 7 -5.49 6.74 4.49
N PRO A 8 -6.56 7.37 5.00
CA PRO A 8 -6.73 7.61 6.44
C PRO A 8 -6.48 6.35 7.25
N GLY A 9 -5.67 6.42 8.31
CA GLY A 9 -5.28 5.25 9.10
C GLY A 9 -3.98 4.55 8.66
N LEU A 10 -3.37 4.96 7.54
CA LEU A 10 -1.99 4.62 7.18
C LEU A 10 -1.03 5.81 7.39
N ASP A 11 0.26 5.52 7.56
CA ASP A 11 1.29 6.53 7.84
C ASP A 11 1.37 7.63 6.77
N GLY A 12 1.14 7.27 5.50
CA GLY A 12 1.20 8.17 4.35
C GLY A 12 0.12 9.25 4.38
N PHE A 13 -1.05 8.94 4.94
CA PHE A 13 -2.06 9.95 5.19
C PHE A 13 -1.62 10.89 6.31
N GLY A 14 -0.94 10.39 7.34
CA GLY A 14 -0.34 11.22 8.40
C GLY A 14 0.67 12.24 7.89
N ILE A 15 1.38 11.95 6.79
CA ILE A 15 2.32 12.89 6.15
C ILE A 15 1.57 14.08 5.55
N ILE A 16 0.45 13.85 4.87
CA ILE A 16 -0.32 14.90 4.20
C ILE A 16 -1.36 15.57 5.10
N ALA A 17 -1.78 14.92 6.19
CA ALA A 17 -2.85 15.39 7.06
C ALA A 17 -2.63 16.83 7.56
N PRO A 18 -1.46 17.26 8.04
CA PRO A 18 -1.25 18.62 8.54
C PRO A 18 -1.50 19.72 7.49
N TRP A 19 -1.45 19.37 6.21
CA TRP A 19 -1.60 20.28 5.08
C TRP A 19 -3.05 20.34 4.56
N LEU A 20 -3.95 19.49 5.07
CA LEU A 20 -5.34 19.45 4.64
C LEU A 20 -6.20 20.45 5.43
N PRO A 21 -7.19 21.09 4.80
CA PRO A 21 -8.14 21.94 5.49
C PRO A 21 -8.93 21.18 6.57
N LEU A 22 -9.34 21.90 7.62
CA LEU A 22 -10.12 21.32 8.72
C LEU A 22 -11.45 20.69 8.26
N SER A 23 -12.04 21.18 7.18
CA SER A 23 -13.24 20.59 6.57
C SER A 23 -12.99 19.16 6.08
N VAL A 24 -11.84 18.90 5.46
CA VAL A 24 -11.44 17.58 4.97
C VAL A 24 -11.19 16.63 6.15
N HIS A 25 -10.57 17.12 7.22
CA HIS A 25 -10.39 16.33 8.44
C HIS A 25 -11.71 15.86 9.04
N ARG A 26 -12.71 16.74 9.15
CA ARG A 26 -14.03 16.38 9.65
C ARG A 26 -14.75 15.38 8.74
N MET A 27 -14.62 15.55 7.42
CA MET A 27 -15.20 14.64 6.45
C MET A 27 -14.59 13.23 6.53
N LEU A 28 -13.27 13.16 6.75
CA LEU A 28 -12.55 11.90 6.81
C LEU A 28 -12.55 11.26 8.20
N ALA A 29 -12.94 11.97 9.26
CA ALA A 29 -12.95 11.48 10.64
C ALA A 29 -13.57 10.07 10.82
N PRO A 30 -14.70 9.72 10.18
CA PRO A 30 -15.26 8.37 10.27
C PRO A 30 -14.39 7.30 9.58
N VAL A 31 -13.64 7.68 8.55
CA VAL A 31 -12.82 6.77 7.72
C VAL A 31 -11.50 6.40 8.40
N TYR A 32 -10.98 7.21 9.33
CA TYR A 32 -9.71 6.93 10.03
C TYR A 32 -9.71 5.55 10.70
N SER A 33 -10.83 5.13 11.29
CA SER A 33 -10.94 3.82 11.95
C SER A 33 -11.09 2.66 10.97
N PHE A 34 -11.52 2.92 9.72
CA PHE A 34 -11.75 1.91 8.70
C PHE A 34 -10.68 1.88 7.60
N GLY A 35 -9.63 2.69 7.72
CA GLY A 35 -8.56 2.81 6.75
C GLY A 35 -7.98 1.50 6.24
N PHE A 36 -7.66 0.61 7.18
CA PHE A 36 -7.12 -0.70 6.86
C PHE A 36 -8.13 -1.60 6.14
N MET A 37 -9.42 -1.53 6.51
CA MET A 37 -10.49 -2.27 5.84
C MET A 37 -10.72 -1.75 4.42
N LEU A 38 -10.62 -0.43 4.21
CA LEU A 38 -10.65 0.17 2.87
C LEU A 38 -9.46 -0.31 2.02
N LEU A 39 -8.26 -0.38 2.60
CA LEU A 39 -7.07 -0.88 1.90
C LEU A 39 -7.28 -2.33 1.44
N ILE A 40 -7.75 -3.19 2.35
CA ILE A 40 -8.15 -4.58 2.06
C ILE A 40 -9.15 -4.63 0.90
N PHE A 41 -10.21 -3.83 0.97
CA PHE A 41 -11.24 -3.77 -0.06
C PHE A 41 -10.66 -3.35 -1.43
N LEU A 42 -9.83 -2.31 -1.47
CA LEU A 42 -9.19 -1.83 -2.69
C LEU A 42 -8.29 -2.91 -3.32
N PHE A 43 -7.52 -3.64 -2.52
CA PHE A 43 -6.65 -4.69 -3.04
C PHE A 43 -7.42 -5.91 -3.56
N TRP A 44 -8.54 -6.28 -2.94
CA TRP A 44 -9.29 -7.48 -3.30
C TRP A 44 -10.33 -7.27 -4.40
N TYR A 45 -10.95 -6.08 -4.46
CA TYR A 45 -12.09 -5.83 -5.35
C TYR A 45 -11.80 -4.82 -6.47
N VAL A 46 -10.67 -4.11 -6.41
CA VAL A 46 -10.31 -3.11 -7.42
C VAL A 46 -9.02 -3.56 -8.12
N ASP A 47 -9.18 -4.36 -9.19
CA ASP A 47 -8.06 -4.93 -9.95
C ASP A 47 -7.07 -3.86 -10.41
N ALA A 48 -7.59 -2.73 -10.92
CA ALA A 48 -6.76 -1.61 -11.36
C ALA A 48 -5.85 -1.06 -10.24
N PHE A 49 -6.34 -1.04 -9.00
CA PHE A 49 -5.56 -0.56 -7.84
C PHE A 49 -4.44 -1.55 -7.50
N SER A 50 -4.77 -2.84 -7.43
CA SER A 50 -3.79 -3.91 -7.16
C SER A 50 -2.71 -3.95 -8.26
N SER A 51 -3.11 -3.97 -9.54
CA SER A 51 -2.17 -3.97 -10.67
C SER A 51 -1.27 -2.74 -10.69
N PHE A 52 -1.82 -1.55 -10.46
CA PHE A 52 -1.03 -0.32 -10.37
C PHE A 52 0.00 -0.40 -9.24
N PHE A 53 -0.42 -0.82 -8.04
CA PHE A 53 0.48 -0.93 -6.90
C PHE A 53 1.63 -1.90 -7.18
N TRP A 54 1.35 -3.11 -7.67
CA TRP A 54 2.38 -4.10 -7.96
C TRP A 54 3.30 -3.66 -9.11
N THR A 55 2.76 -2.95 -10.11
CA THR A 55 3.58 -2.36 -11.17
C THR A 55 4.56 -1.33 -10.61
N ALA A 56 4.11 -0.46 -9.69
CA ALA A 56 4.98 0.50 -9.03
C ALA A 56 6.07 -0.18 -8.19
N VAL A 57 5.74 -1.26 -7.46
CA VAL A 57 6.73 -2.08 -6.74
C VAL A 57 7.79 -2.60 -7.70
N TRP A 58 7.39 -3.21 -8.82
CA TRP A 58 8.32 -3.77 -9.79
C TRP A 58 9.23 -2.72 -10.43
N ILE A 59 8.67 -1.55 -10.79
CA ILE A 59 9.47 -0.44 -11.32
C ILE A 59 10.54 -0.03 -10.32
N LEU A 60 10.21 0.10 -9.03
CA LEU A 60 11.18 0.46 -7.99
C LEU A 60 12.28 -0.60 -7.82
N ILE A 61 11.92 -1.88 -7.83
CA ILE A 61 12.89 -2.99 -7.76
C ILE A 61 13.90 -2.90 -8.91
N LEU A 62 13.41 -2.68 -10.12
CA LEU A 62 14.25 -2.54 -11.31
C LEU A 62 15.12 -1.28 -11.26
N GLN A 63 14.57 -0.15 -10.81
CA GLN A 63 15.33 1.11 -10.65
C GLN A 63 16.45 0.98 -9.62
N LEU A 64 16.24 0.20 -8.56
CA LEU A 64 17.24 -0.11 -7.55
C LEU A 64 18.24 -1.19 -8.00
N ASN A 65 18.18 -1.65 -9.26
CA ASN A 65 19.01 -2.71 -9.83
C ASN A 65 18.99 -4.02 -9.03
N ILE A 66 17.86 -4.32 -8.40
CA ILE A 66 17.67 -5.55 -7.65
C ILE A 66 17.37 -6.68 -8.64
N PHE A 67 18.15 -7.77 -8.56
CA PHE A 67 17.93 -8.93 -9.41
C PHE A 67 16.58 -9.59 -9.09
N PRO A 68 15.66 -9.78 -10.06
CA PRO A 68 14.33 -10.34 -9.81
C PRO A 68 14.35 -11.72 -9.14
N GLY A 69 15.38 -12.54 -9.40
CA GLY A 69 15.53 -13.85 -8.75
C GLY A 69 15.71 -13.77 -7.23
N LEU A 70 16.17 -12.65 -6.67
CA LEU A 70 16.24 -12.45 -5.22
C LEU A 70 14.85 -12.27 -4.61
N VAL A 71 13.93 -11.64 -5.35
CA VAL A 71 12.53 -11.48 -4.92
C VAL A 71 11.86 -12.85 -4.84
N GLU A 72 12.03 -13.66 -5.89
CA GLU A 72 11.51 -15.03 -5.94
C GLU A 72 12.14 -15.92 -4.85
N PHE A 73 13.45 -15.84 -4.65
CA PHE A 73 14.12 -16.60 -3.60
C PHE A 73 13.59 -16.23 -2.20
N GLY A 74 13.50 -14.94 -1.90
CA GLY A 74 12.95 -14.46 -0.64
C GLY A 74 11.49 -14.90 -0.44
N PHE A 75 10.68 -14.80 -1.49
CA PHE A 75 9.29 -15.24 -1.47
C PHE A 75 9.13 -16.72 -1.14
N ASN A 76 9.99 -17.57 -1.69
CA ASN A 76 10.02 -19.00 -1.35
C ASN A 76 10.42 -19.23 0.12
N MET A 77 11.36 -18.46 0.67
CA MET A 77 11.73 -18.54 2.09
C MET A 77 10.54 -18.22 3.03
N TYR A 78 9.67 -17.28 2.63
CA TYR A 78 8.45 -16.95 3.36
C TYR A 78 7.27 -17.88 3.07
N ARG A 79 7.44 -18.91 2.23
CA ARG A 79 6.41 -19.90 1.89
C ARG A 79 6.84 -21.33 2.23
N PHE A 80 7.75 -21.47 3.19
CA PHE A 80 8.34 -22.77 3.56
C PHE A 80 7.32 -23.84 3.98
N TRP A 81 6.08 -23.45 4.33
CA TRP A 81 4.98 -24.34 4.72
C TRP A 81 4.02 -24.71 3.57
N MET A 82 4.21 -24.16 2.37
CA MET A 82 3.45 -24.58 1.20
C MET A 82 3.98 -25.95 0.73
N PRO A 83 3.10 -26.93 0.46
CA PRO A 83 3.49 -28.27 0.04
C PRO A 83 4.15 -28.30 -1.34
#